data_AF-A0A0P0N435-F1
#
_entry.id   AF-A0A0P0N435-F1
#
_cell.length_a   1.000
_cell.length_b   1.000
_cell.length_c   1.000
_cell.angle_alpha   90.00
_cell.angle_beta   90.00
_cell.angle_gamma   90.00
#
_symmetry.space_group_name_H-M   'P 1'
#
loop_
_entity.id
_entity.type
_entity.pdbx_description
1 polymer ?
#
loop_
_entity_poly.entity_id
_entity_poly.type
_entity_poly.pdbx_seq_one_letter_code
_entity_poly.pdbx_strand_id
1 'polypeptide(L)'
;MAGTSIDVHVEKLLMKADRQVLRILSPRARCIILALRMIRMEGTNIEELLMQIESYGFKCNKLEDALYMLSYHDIIECDDNLCRLTDAGIELSTALREFLENMRSLAYNVVDGVATEDDILASLVTAFASTVGLIESYAEEPSLMPLYLSLHMYITGLSTAVLAQLARVSAQVLDTVKRFTEGYETE
;
A
#
# COMPACT_ATOMS: atom_id res chain seq x y z
N MET A 1 27.64 10.54 -7.66
CA MET A 1 26.62 11.51 -8.11
C MET A 1 25.49 10.87 -8.94
N ALA A 2 25.57 9.59 -9.34
CA ALA A 2 24.48 8.90 -10.05
C ALA A 2 23.31 8.46 -9.15
N GLY A 3 23.56 8.08 -7.89
CA GLY A 3 22.50 7.64 -6.96
C GLY A 3 21.41 8.69 -6.72
N THR A 4 21.80 9.95 -6.53
CA THR A 4 20.85 11.06 -6.29
C THR A 4 19.83 11.31 -7.41
N SER A 5 20.11 10.95 -8.67
CA SER A 5 19.11 11.11 -9.74
C SER A 5 18.16 9.91 -9.85
N ILE A 6 18.66 8.70 -9.57
CA ILE A 6 17.85 7.49 -9.53
C ILE A 6 16.85 7.58 -8.37
N ASP A 7 17.32 8.00 -7.20
CA ASP A 7 16.47 8.18 -6.01
C ASP A 7 15.29 9.12 -6.29
N VAL A 8 15.56 10.28 -6.88
CA VAL A 8 14.52 11.27 -7.23
C VAL A 8 13.53 10.72 -8.26
N HIS A 9 14.01 9.93 -9.23
CA HIS A 9 13.16 9.34 -10.25
C HIS A 9 12.23 8.27 -9.67
N VAL A 10 12.79 7.35 -8.86
CA VAL A 10 12.05 6.26 -8.21
C VAL A 10 11.01 6.82 -7.25
N GLU A 11 11.37 7.75 -6.37
CA GLU A 11 10.42 8.36 -5.43
C GLU A 11 9.29 9.09 -6.17
N LYS A 12 9.59 9.78 -7.28
CA LYS A 12 8.55 10.43 -8.09
C LYS A 12 7.58 9.42 -8.71
N LEU A 13 8.08 8.26 -9.18
CA LEU A 13 7.27 7.18 -9.72
C LEU A 13 6.35 6.59 -8.64
N LEU A 14 6.92 6.25 -7.48
CA LEU A 14 6.19 5.66 -6.36
C LEU A 14 5.15 6.62 -5.80
N MET A 15 5.50 7.90 -5.56
CA MET A 15 4.55 8.91 -5.10
C MET A 15 3.40 9.11 -6.08
N LYS A 16 3.67 9.05 -7.40
CA LYS A 16 2.63 9.16 -8.42
C LYS A 16 1.70 7.96 -8.40
N ALA A 17 2.24 6.74 -8.30
CA ALA A 17 1.45 5.52 -8.19
C ALA A 17 0.59 5.52 -6.91
N ASP A 18 1.19 5.81 -5.75
CA ASP A 18 0.51 5.88 -4.45
C ASP A 18 -0.64 6.90 -4.47
N ARG A 19 -0.37 8.13 -4.92
CA ARG A 19 -1.43 9.16 -5.04
C ARG A 19 -2.52 8.77 -6.02
N GLN A 20 -2.19 8.10 -7.12
CA GLN A 20 -3.19 7.63 -8.08
C GLN A 20 -4.14 6.62 -7.42
N VAL A 21 -3.60 5.65 -6.69
CA VAL A 21 -4.41 4.61 -6.01
C VAL A 21 -5.26 5.21 -4.91
N LEU A 22 -4.64 6.01 -4.02
CA LEU A 22 -5.37 6.69 -2.94
C LEU A 22 -6.53 7.53 -3.48
N ARG A 23 -6.38 8.21 -4.63
CA ARG A 23 -7.46 8.99 -5.26
C ARG A 23 -8.66 8.18 -5.71
N ILE A 24 -8.47 6.92 -6.10
CA ILE A 24 -9.53 6.03 -6.58
C ILE A 24 -10.29 5.41 -5.41
N LEU A 25 -9.61 5.20 -4.28
CA LEU A 25 -10.26 4.72 -3.06
C LEU A 25 -11.36 5.68 -2.58
N SER A 26 -12.41 5.09 -2.00
CA SER A 26 -13.45 5.87 -1.31
C SER A 26 -12.82 6.72 -0.20
N PRO A 27 -13.42 7.87 0.17
CA PRO A 27 -12.86 8.76 1.20
C PRO A 27 -12.58 8.03 2.52
N ARG A 28 -13.46 7.11 2.93
CA ARG A 28 -13.30 6.31 4.16
C ARG A 28 -12.14 5.34 4.06
N ALA A 29 -12.06 4.54 2.97
CA ALA A 29 -10.97 3.59 2.76
C ALA A 29 -9.61 4.30 2.71
N ARG A 30 -9.54 5.43 2.03
CA ARG A 30 -8.34 6.27 1.99
C ARG A 30 -7.90 6.73 3.37
N CYS A 31 -8.83 7.23 4.18
CA CYS A 31 -8.56 7.66 5.56
C CYS A 31 -8.04 6.51 6.42
N ILE A 32 -8.63 5.31 6.31
CA ILE A 32 -8.16 4.11 7.02
C ILE A 32 -6.71 3.80 6.65
N ILE A 33 -6.39 3.73 5.35
CA ILE A 33 -5.03 3.45 4.88
C ILE A 33 -4.03 4.49 5.37
N LEU A 34 -4.36 5.78 5.27
CA LEU A 34 -3.47 6.84 5.70
C LEU A 34 -3.28 6.85 7.22
N ALA A 35 -4.34 6.61 7.99
CA ALA A 35 -4.25 6.48 9.45
C ALA A 35 -3.32 5.33 9.86
N LEU A 36 -3.51 4.13 9.29
CA LEU A 36 -2.65 2.96 9.56
C LEU A 36 -1.17 3.19 9.23
N ARG A 37 -0.89 3.98 8.19
CA ARG A 37 0.48 4.31 7.76
C ARG A 37 1.16 5.35 8.66
N MET A 38 0.38 6.23 9.28
CA MET A 38 0.89 7.44 9.94
C MET A 38 0.82 7.38 11.47
N ILE A 39 -0.11 6.63 12.04
CA ILE A 39 -0.17 6.41 13.48
C ILE A 39 1.05 5.59 13.92
N ARG A 40 1.72 6.07 14.97
CA ARG A 40 2.95 5.48 15.51
C ARG A 40 2.67 4.67 16.77
N MET A 41 3.63 3.82 17.13
CA MET A 41 3.56 3.00 18.35
C MET A 41 3.53 3.85 19.61
N GLU A 42 4.35 4.90 19.65
CA GLU A 42 4.40 5.87 20.74
C GLU A 42 3.15 6.77 20.83
N GLY A 43 2.24 6.66 19.87
CA GLY A 43 1.05 7.48 19.74
C GLY A 43 1.21 8.62 18.73
N THR A 44 0.09 9.13 18.24
CA THR A 44 0.02 10.23 17.29
C THR A 44 -1.18 11.09 17.62
N ASN A 45 -0.95 12.40 17.71
CA ASN A 45 -2.02 13.34 17.98
C ASN A 45 -2.96 13.44 16.76
N ILE A 46 -4.28 13.50 16.97
CA ILE A 46 -5.26 13.54 15.86
C ILE A 46 -5.06 14.76 14.95
N GLU A 47 -4.74 15.93 15.50
CA GLU A 47 -4.45 17.13 14.69
C GLU A 47 -3.16 16.96 13.89
N GLU A 48 -2.13 16.35 14.49
CA GLU A 48 -0.90 16.00 13.78
C GLU A 48 -1.18 15.02 12.63
N LEU A 49 -1.99 14.00 12.88
CA LEU A 49 -2.40 13.03 11.88
C LEU A 49 -3.14 13.71 10.72
N LEU A 50 -4.06 14.62 11.00
CA LEU A 50 -4.75 15.42 9.99
C LEU A 50 -3.77 16.25 9.15
N MET A 51 -2.83 16.95 9.80
CA MET A 51 -1.82 17.75 9.10
C MET A 51 -0.94 16.88 8.19
N GLN A 52 -0.52 15.70 8.67
CA GLN A 52 0.27 14.76 7.86
C GLN A 52 -0.52 14.27 6.63
N ILE A 53 -1.80 13.92 6.81
CA ILE A 53 -2.68 13.52 5.71
C ILE A 53 -2.85 14.65 4.68
N GLU A 54 -3.06 15.87 5.14
CA GLU A 54 -3.20 17.05 4.28
C GLU A 54 -1.92 17.36 3.51
N SER A 55 -0.76 17.24 4.15
CA SER A 55 0.56 17.38 3.50
C SER A 55 0.76 16.37 2.36
N TYR A 56 0.12 15.20 2.47
CA TYR A 56 0.14 14.18 1.43
C TYR A 56 -0.72 14.54 0.19
N GLY A 57 -1.58 15.56 0.33
CA GLY A 57 -2.44 16.10 -0.71
C GLY A 57 -3.89 15.61 -0.63
N PHE A 58 -4.32 15.12 0.53
CA PHE A 58 -5.67 14.57 0.73
C PHE A 58 -6.38 15.23 1.90
N LYS A 59 -7.68 15.47 1.76
CA LYS A 59 -8.55 15.84 2.88
C LYS A 59 -9.22 14.60 3.44
N CYS A 60 -9.19 14.43 4.74
CA CYS A 60 -9.83 13.33 5.44
C CYS A 60 -10.96 13.84 6.33
N ASN A 61 -12.03 14.32 5.71
CA ASN A 61 -13.23 14.85 6.41
C ASN A 61 -13.96 13.79 7.26
N LYS A 62 -13.55 12.52 7.16
CA LYS A 62 -14.10 11.37 7.88
C LYS A 62 -13.02 10.66 8.71
N LEU A 63 -12.04 11.41 9.21
CA LEU A 63 -10.97 10.83 10.01
C LEU A 63 -11.53 10.19 11.28
N GLU A 64 -12.41 10.89 11.99
CA GLU A 64 -13.05 10.35 13.20
C GLU A 64 -13.80 9.04 12.93
N ASP A 65 -14.59 8.95 11.85
CA ASP A 65 -15.27 7.70 11.44
C ASP A 65 -14.28 6.55 11.15
N ALA A 66 -13.09 6.88 10.63
CA ALA A 66 -12.05 5.90 10.33
C ALA A 66 -11.33 5.46 11.62
N LEU A 67 -10.99 6.39 12.51
CA LEU A 67 -10.38 6.11 13.81
C LEU A 67 -11.33 5.29 14.69
N TYR A 68 -12.62 5.65 14.72
CA TYR A 68 -13.64 4.88 15.43
C TYR A 68 -13.74 3.46 14.88
N MET A 69 -13.72 3.26 13.56
CA MET A 69 -13.71 1.91 12.99
C MET A 69 -12.48 1.11 13.40
N LEU A 70 -11.29 1.72 13.30
CA LEU A 70 -10.04 1.08 13.68
C LEU A 70 -10.03 0.72 15.17
N SER A 71 -10.56 1.58 16.02
CA SER A 71 -10.66 1.32 17.46
C SER A 71 -11.70 0.26 17.79
N TYR A 72 -12.85 0.25 17.10
CA TYR A 72 -13.87 -0.78 17.25
C TYR A 72 -13.35 -2.19 16.95
N HIS A 73 -12.36 -2.31 16.05
CA HIS A 73 -11.72 -3.58 15.70
C HIS A 73 -10.40 -3.83 16.43
N ASP A 74 -10.15 -3.11 17.53
CA ASP A 74 -8.94 -3.27 18.36
C ASP A 74 -7.62 -3.12 17.58
N ILE A 75 -7.63 -2.28 16.54
CA ILE A 75 -6.44 -1.96 15.73
C ILE A 75 -5.70 -0.75 16.30
N ILE A 76 -6.46 0.18 16.89
CA ILE A 76 -5.91 1.35 17.58
C ILE A 76 -6.63 1.57 18.90
N GLU A 77 -5.91 2.15 19.85
CA GLU A 77 -6.50 2.73 21.05
C GLU A 77 -6.37 4.24 20.96
N CYS A 78 -7.49 4.96 21.15
CA CYS A 78 -7.48 6.40 21.22
C CYS A 78 -7.92 6.85 22.62
N ASP A 79 -7.11 7.69 23.25
CA ASP A 79 -7.41 8.35 24.52
C ASP A 79 -7.30 9.87 24.32
N ASP A 80 -8.38 10.59 24.62
CA ASP A 80 -8.60 11.99 24.25
C ASP A 80 -8.26 12.27 22.77
N ASN A 81 -7.11 12.89 22.53
CA ASN A 81 -6.62 13.29 21.20
C ASN A 81 -5.38 12.51 20.75
N LEU A 82 -5.01 11.44 21.44
CA LEU A 82 -3.85 10.62 21.14
C LEU A 82 -4.30 9.22 20.74
N CYS A 83 -3.96 8.80 19.52
CA CYS A 83 -4.21 7.43 19.06
C CYS A 83 -2.89 6.67 18.95
N ARG A 84 -2.86 5.41 19.39
CA ARG A 84 -1.73 4.49 19.28
C ARG A 84 -2.16 3.17 18.66
N LEU A 85 -1.23 2.49 18.00
CA LEU A 85 -1.47 1.13 17.50
C LEU A 85 -1.54 0.14 18.67
N THR A 86 -2.46 -0.82 18.61
CA THR A 86 -2.44 -2.04 19.42
C THR A 86 -1.45 -3.04 18.83
N ASP A 87 -1.27 -4.21 19.44
CA ASP A 87 -0.44 -5.29 18.87
C ASP A 87 -0.91 -5.69 17.46
N ALA A 88 -2.22 -5.88 17.27
CA ALA A 88 -2.79 -6.17 15.96
C ALA A 88 -2.57 -5.03 14.95
N GLY A 89 -2.70 -3.76 15.40
CA GLY A 89 -2.39 -2.61 14.56
C GLY A 89 -0.93 -2.48 14.20
N ILE A 90 -0.02 -2.87 15.09
CA ILE A 90 1.43 -2.90 14.83
C ILE A 90 1.75 -3.92 13.75
N GLU A 91 1.22 -5.14 13.84
CA GLU A 91 1.41 -6.16 12.82
C GLU A 91 0.92 -5.68 11.46
N LEU A 92 -0.30 -5.14 11.42
CA LEU A 92 -0.91 -4.64 10.18
C LEU A 92 -0.14 -3.46 9.57
N SER A 93 0.24 -2.48 10.38
CA SER A 93 1.01 -1.31 9.94
C SER A 93 2.42 -1.72 9.48
N THR A 94 3.02 -2.71 10.13
CA THR A 94 4.34 -3.25 9.75
C THR A 94 4.27 -3.99 8.43
N ALA A 95 3.31 -4.90 8.25
CA ALA A 95 3.10 -5.58 6.97
C ALA A 95 2.86 -4.60 5.82
N LEU A 96 2.09 -3.53 6.07
CA LEU A 96 1.86 -2.47 5.08
C LEU A 96 3.14 -1.70 4.74
N ARG A 97 3.99 -1.39 5.74
CA ARG A 97 5.29 -0.75 5.51
C ARG A 97 6.25 -1.65 4.73
N GLU A 98 6.34 -2.93 5.08
CA GLU A 98 7.16 -3.91 4.37
C GLU A 98 6.72 -4.04 2.91
N PHE A 99 5.42 -4.07 2.65
CA PHE A 99 4.88 -4.03 1.29
C PHE A 99 5.35 -2.78 0.52
N LEU A 100 5.28 -1.58 1.14
CA LEU A 100 5.73 -0.34 0.51
C LEU A 100 7.24 -0.34 0.23
N GLU A 101 8.05 -0.88 1.15
CA GLU A 101 9.49 -1.02 0.94
C GLU A 101 9.81 -2.04 -0.17
N ASN A 102 9.06 -3.12 -0.28
CA ASN A 102 9.20 -4.08 -1.37
C ASN A 102 8.90 -3.43 -2.73
N MET A 103 7.85 -2.62 -2.82
CA MET A 103 7.55 -1.84 -4.04
C MET A 103 8.65 -0.83 -4.36
N ARG A 104 9.22 -0.20 -3.34
CA ARG A 104 10.37 0.70 -3.50
C ARG A 104 11.58 -0.06 -4.03
N SER A 105 11.95 -1.17 -3.41
CA SER A 105 13.08 -2.02 -3.82
C SER A 105 12.92 -2.50 -5.27
N LEU A 106 11.72 -2.96 -5.65
CA LEU A 106 11.44 -3.35 -7.02
C LEU A 106 11.66 -2.18 -8.00
N ALA A 107 11.12 -1.00 -7.67
CA ALA A 107 11.28 0.17 -8.53
C ALA A 107 12.75 0.59 -8.68
N TYR A 108 13.54 0.55 -7.60
CA TYR A 108 14.99 0.76 -7.67
C TYR A 108 15.68 -0.26 -8.56
N ASN A 109 15.44 -1.56 -8.33
CA ASN A 109 16.08 -2.63 -9.10
C ASN A 109 15.74 -2.53 -10.60
N VAL A 110 14.51 -2.16 -10.94
CA VAL A 110 14.10 -1.99 -12.34
C VAL A 110 14.77 -0.77 -12.96
N VAL A 111 14.81 0.37 -12.27
CA VAL A 111 15.41 1.61 -12.80
C VAL A 111 16.94 1.48 -12.92
N ASP A 112 17.58 0.76 -12.01
CA ASP A 112 19.01 0.45 -12.04
C ASP A 112 19.35 -0.69 -13.04
N GLY A 113 18.33 -1.34 -13.60
CA GLY A 113 18.50 -2.40 -14.62
C GLY A 113 19.01 -3.73 -14.06
N VAL A 114 18.88 -3.94 -12.75
CA VAL A 114 19.31 -5.16 -12.05
C VAL A 114 18.15 -6.08 -11.67
N ALA A 115 16.91 -5.68 -11.91
CA ALA A 115 15.73 -6.48 -11.63
C ALA A 115 15.69 -7.77 -12.46
N THR A 116 15.40 -8.87 -11.78
CA THR A 116 15.15 -10.17 -12.39
C THR A 116 13.69 -10.31 -12.80
N GLU A 117 13.40 -11.30 -13.63
CA GLU A 117 12.01 -11.68 -13.94
C GLU A 117 11.24 -12.11 -12.68
N ASP A 118 11.92 -12.82 -11.77
CA ASP A 118 11.36 -13.29 -10.51
C ASP A 118 10.93 -12.12 -9.60
N ASP A 119 11.70 -11.02 -9.58
CA ASP A 119 11.33 -9.82 -8.82
C ASP A 119 10.00 -9.22 -9.30
N ILE A 120 9.80 -9.20 -10.63
CA ILE A 120 8.59 -8.67 -11.27
C ILE A 120 7.42 -9.62 -11.04
N LEU A 121 7.64 -10.94 -11.16
CA LEU A 121 6.64 -11.97 -10.89
C LEU A 121 6.20 -11.98 -9.41
N ALA A 122 7.14 -11.83 -8.47
CA ALA A 122 6.81 -11.75 -7.04
C ALA A 122 5.84 -10.59 -6.74
N SER A 123 6.00 -9.45 -7.42
CA SER A 123 5.06 -8.32 -7.29
C SER A 123 3.67 -8.63 -7.86
N LEU A 124 3.57 -9.39 -8.95
CA LEU A 124 2.30 -9.84 -9.51
C LEU A 124 1.61 -10.85 -8.58
N VAL A 125 2.38 -11.81 -8.05
CA VAL A 125 1.89 -12.82 -7.10
C VAL A 125 1.43 -12.18 -5.79
N THR A 126 2.06 -11.10 -5.33
CA THR A 126 1.63 -10.35 -4.13
C THR A 126 0.19 -9.85 -4.26
N ALA A 127 -0.22 -9.38 -5.44
CA ALA A 127 -1.60 -8.95 -5.67
C ALA A 127 -2.58 -10.14 -5.57
N PHE A 128 -2.19 -11.31 -6.07
CA PHE A 128 -2.98 -12.54 -5.96
C PHE A 128 -3.06 -13.04 -4.51
N ALA A 129 -1.93 -13.12 -3.81
CA ALA A 129 -1.86 -13.51 -2.41
C ALA A 129 -2.70 -12.59 -1.52
N SER A 130 -2.72 -11.29 -1.80
CA SER A 130 -3.61 -10.34 -1.12
C SER A 130 -5.09 -10.68 -1.31
N THR A 131 -5.50 -11.11 -2.51
CA THR A 131 -6.89 -11.55 -2.77
C THR A 131 -7.23 -12.82 -1.99
N VAL A 132 -6.31 -13.79 -1.94
CA VAL A 132 -6.51 -15.04 -1.17
C VAL A 132 -6.67 -14.72 0.30
N GLY A 133 -5.79 -13.90 0.87
CA GLY A 133 -5.89 -13.47 2.28
C GLY A 133 -7.20 -12.72 2.58
N LEU A 134 -7.71 -11.91 1.64
CA LEU A 134 -9.03 -11.26 1.79
C LEU A 134 -10.16 -12.29 1.85
N ILE A 135 -10.13 -13.33 1.01
CA ILE A 135 -11.15 -14.38 0.96
C ILE A 135 -11.12 -15.20 2.25
N GLU A 136 -9.93 -15.60 2.71
CA GLU A 136 -9.74 -16.33 3.97
C GLU A 136 -10.25 -15.50 5.15
N SER A 137 -9.83 -14.24 5.24
CA SER A 137 -10.28 -13.32 6.29
C SER A 137 -11.79 -13.08 6.27
N TYR A 138 -12.43 -13.03 5.10
CA TYR A 138 -13.89 -12.92 4.99
C TYR A 138 -14.60 -14.18 5.50
N ALA A 139 -14.02 -15.35 5.28
CA ALA A 139 -14.59 -16.62 5.74
C ALA A 139 -14.48 -16.78 7.26
N GLU A 140 -13.36 -16.33 7.84
CA GLU A 140 -13.07 -16.46 9.27
C GLU A 140 -13.69 -15.34 10.10
N GLU A 141 -13.55 -14.08 9.66
CA GLU A 141 -13.97 -12.89 10.40
C GLU A 141 -14.63 -11.84 9.50
N PRO A 142 -15.90 -12.07 9.07
CA PRO A 142 -16.62 -11.15 8.19
C PRO A 142 -16.71 -9.71 8.71
N SER A 143 -16.64 -9.53 10.04
CA SER A 143 -16.70 -8.22 10.69
C SER A 143 -15.50 -7.32 10.34
N LEU A 144 -14.35 -7.88 10.01
CA LEU A 144 -13.14 -7.15 9.62
C LEU A 144 -13.11 -6.79 8.13
N MET A 145 -14.09 -7.26 7.35
CA MET A 145 -14.15 -7.02 5.90
C MET A 145 -14.03 -5.53 5.49
N PRO A 146 -14.62 -4.55 6.21
CA PRO A 146 -14.45 -3.13 5.87
C PRO A 146 -12.99 -2.65 5.92
N LEU A 147 -12.18 -3.24 6.80
CA LEU A 147 -10.74 -2.96 6.92
C LEU A 147 -9.96 -3.70 5.82
N TYR A 148 -10.14 -5.02 5.71
CA TYR A 148 -9.40 -5.85 4.77
C TYR A 148 -9.68 -5.48 3.31
N LEU A 149 -10.92 -5.13 2.96
CA LEU A 149 -11.24 -4.70 1.61
C LEU A 149 -10.49 -3.40 1.24
N SER A 150 -10.36 -2.46 2.19
CA SER A 150 -9.63 -1.21 1.97
C SER A 150 -8.14 -1.47 1.73
N LEU A 151 -7.54 -2.35 2.54
CA LEU A 151 -6.14 -2.77 2.40
C LEU A 151 -5.89 -3.53 1.10
N HIS A 152 -6.75 -4.48 0.77
CA HIS A 152 -6.66 -5.25 -0.45
C HIS A 152 -6.72 -4.36 -1.70
N MET A 153 -7.70 -3.45 -1.78
CA MET A 153 -7.80 -2.50 -2.90
C MET A 153 -6.58 -1.60 -3.00
N TYR A 154 -5.98 -1.22 -1.86
CA TYR A 154 -4.77 -0.41 -1.84
C TYR A 154 -3.55 -1.22 -2.32
N ILE A 155 -3.32 -2.42 -1.79
CA ILE A 155 -2.20 -3.29 -2.14
C ILE A 155 -2.24 -3.65 -3.63
N THR A 156 -3.36 -4.17 -4.10
CA THR A 156 -3.53 -4.53 -5.51
C THR A 156 -3.39 -3.32 -6.42
N GLY A 157 -4.07 -2.22 -6.07
CA GLY A 157 -4.00 -0.98 -6.83
C GLY A 157 -2.57 -0.44 -6.92
N LEU A 158 -1.81 -0.48 -5.83
CA LEU A 158 -0.44 0.01 -5.79
C LEU A 158 0.50 -0.88 -6.60
N SER A 159 0.46 -2.20 -6.41
CA SER A 159 1.26 -3.13 -7.21
C SER A 159 1.00 -2.93 -8.70
N THR A 160 -0.28 -2.85 -9.10
CA THR A 160 -0.65 -2.60 -10.51
C THR A 160 -0.16 -1.25 -11.00
N ALA A 161 -0.35 -0.18 -10.21
CA ALA A 161 0.05 1.17 -10.61
C ALA A 161 1.58 1.30 -10.73
N VAL A 162 2.34 0.69 -9.82
CA VAL A 162 3.81 0.66 -9.85
C VAL A 162 4.28 -0.10 -11.08
N LEU A 163 3.81 -1.33 -11.31
CA LEU A 163 4.15 -2.11 -12.51
C LEU A 163 3.81 -1.35 -13.81
N ALA A 164 2.65 -0.67 -13.85
CA ALA A 164 2.26 0.14 -15.01
C ALA A 164 3.14 1.37 -15.22
N GLN A 165 3.72 1.97 -14.17
CA GLN A 165 4.73 3.02 -14.35
C GLN A 165 6.07 2.42 -14.77
N LEU A 166 6.48 1.28 -14.19
CA LEU A 166 7.75 0.62 -14.50
C LEU A 166 7.79 0.08 -15.94
N ALA A 167 6.68 -0.45 -16.46
CA ALA A 167 6.56 -0.88 -17.86
C ALA A 167 6.75 0.25 -18.88
N ARG A 168 6.65 1.53 -18.47
CA ARG A 168 6.93 2.69 -19.34
C ARG A 168 8.41 3.01 -19.44
N VAL A 169 9.22 2.51 -18.50
CA VAL A 169 10.66 2.80 -18.42
C VAL A 169 11.53 1.55 -18.59
N SER A 170 10.94 0.35 -18.53
CA SER A 170 11.62 -0.93 -18.77
C SER A 170 10.78 -1.85 -19.65
N ALA A 171 11.32 -2.25 -20.80
CA ALA A 171 10.69 -3.21 -21.70
C ALA A 171 10.59 -4.61 -21.07
N GLN A 172 11.56 -5.00 -20.24
CA GLN A 172 11.55 -6.26 -19.52
C GLN A 172 10.30 -6.40 -18.64
N VAL A 173 9.90 -5.32 -17.93
CA VAL A 173 8.68 -5.33 -17.11
C VAL A 173 7.44 -5.54 -17.98
N LEU A 174 7.35 -4.86 -19.12
CA LEU A 174 6.23 -5.02 -20.04
C LEU A 174 6.15 -6.46 -20.57
N ASP A 175 7.27 -7.03 -20.97
CA ASP A 175 7.34 -8.37 -21.55
C ASP A 175 7.03 -9.46 -20.51
N THR A 176 7.54 -9.33 -19.28
CA THR A 176 7.18 -10.24 -18.18
C THR A 176 5.70 -10.17 -17.84
N VAL A 177 5.09 -8.98 -17.77
CA VAL A 177 3.66 -8.83 -17.51
C VAL A 177 2.83 -9.49 -18.63
N LYS A 178 3.20 -9.29 -19.91
CA LYS A 178 2.51 -9.94 -21.04
C LYS A 178 2.57 -11.46 -20.95
N ARG A 179 3.76 -12.02 -20.78
CA ARG A 179 3.96 -13.48 -20.64
C ARG A 179 3.18 -14.07 -19.48
N PHE A 180 3.13 -13.37 -18.34
CA PHE A 180 2.32 -13.78 -17.20
C PHE A 180 0.82 -13.85 -17.54
N THR A 181 0.31 -12.89 -18.32
CA THR A 181 -1.12 -12.86 -18.70
C THR A 181 -1.50 -13.81 -19.83
N GLU A 182 -0.58 -14.09 -20.75
CA GLU A 182 -0.80 -14.99 -21.89
C GLU A 182 -0.74 -16.47 -21.47
N GLY A 183 -0.20 -16.75 -20.27
CA GLY A 183 0.08 -18.10 -19.81
C GLY A 183 1.31 -18.66 -20.51
N TYR A 184 2.08 -19.51 -19.82
CA TYR A 184 3.08 -20.31 -20.52
C TYR A 184 2.33 -21.29 -21.43
N GLU A 185 2.35 -21.06 -22.74
CA GLU A 185 2.14 -22.13 -23.70
C GLU A 185 3.29 -23.12 -23.47
N THR A 186 3.02 -24.17 -22.70
CA THR A 186 3.94 -25.29 -22.55
C THR A 186 4.06 -25.99 -23.91
N GLU A 187 5.21 -25.85 -24.57
CA GLU A 187 5.66 -26.79 -25.61
C GLU A 187 5.90 -28.20 -25.04
#